data_AF-A0A7S1X0M6-F1
#
_entry.id   AF-A0A7S1X0M6-F1
#
_cell.length_a   1.000
_cell.length_b   1.000
_cell.length_c   1.000
_cell.angle_alpha   90.00
_cell.angle_beta   90.00
_cell.angle_gamma   90.00
#
_symmetry.space_group_name_H-M   'P 1'
#
loop_
_entity.id
_entity.type
_entity.pdbx_description
1 polymer ?
#
loop_
_entity_poly.entity_id
_entity_poly.type
_entity_poly.pdbx_seq_one_letter_code
_entity_poly.pdbx_strand_id
1 'polypeptide(L)'
;LETGEHKEVVVNGDTSEGIHVVTPTCNAQTASPELFYVFTVPRGKSYGYDIRTTDYDTVVMLMKGDCLDASNSVNCNDDGTPPGDLGSRIQGVVTEGDYYIMVDGYSSADFGPFTLRAVFVNGCTPQCDGNFCGDDGCGGMCGTCEGGEMCATDNRCYPDPCTP
;
A
#
# COMPACT_ATOMS: atom_id res chain seq x y z
N LEU A 1 -4.27 12.93 -11.64
CA LEU A 1 -3.43 11.88 -12.24
C LEU A 1 -3.72 11.80 -13.73
N GLU A 2 -2.76 12.25 -14.52
CA GLU A 2 -2.61 11.89 -15.93
C GLU A 2 -2.18 10.41 -16.05
N THR A 3 -2.23 9.83 -17.26
CA THR A 3 -1.81 8.44 -17.48
C THR A 3 -0.34 8.26 -17.15
N GLY A 4 0.00 7.28 -16.31
CA GLY A 4 1.37 7.03 -15.83
C GLY A 4 1.87 8.00 -14.74
N GLU A 5 1.05 8.98 -14.33
CA GLU A 5 1.39 9.85 -13.20
C GLU A 5 1.26 9.07 -11.88
N HIS A 6 2.34 9.09 -11.10
CA HIS A 6 2.42 8.51 -9.77
C HIS A 6 2.17 9.58 -8.72
N LYS A 7 1.24 9.32 -7.79
CA LYS A 7 1.08 10.14 -6.60
C LYS A 7 1.35 9.30 -5.37
N GLU A 8 2.35 9.71 -4.62
CA GLU A 8 2.69 9.15 -3.33
C GLU A 8 2.16 10.05 -2.21
N VAL A 9 1.59 9.42 -1.19
CA VAL A 9 1.18 10.04 0.06
C VAL A 9 1.78 9.23 1.20
N VAL A 10 2.49 9.92 2.08
CA VAL A 10 3.01 9.32 3.33
C VAL A 10 2.35 10.04 4.50
N VAL A 11 1.79 9.26 5.41
CA VAL A 11 1.12 9.74 6.62
C VAL A 11 1.72 9.04 7.82
N ASN A 12 2.05 9.80 8.85
CA ASN A 12 2.33 9.25 10.18
C ASN A 12 1.04 9.34 10.99
N GLY A 13 0.55 8.21 11.48
CA GLY A 13 -0.64 8.10 12.31
C GLY A 13 -0.35 7.36 13.61
N ASP A 14 -1.34 7.28 14.49
CA ASP A 14 -1.25 6.51 15.73
C ASP A 14 -2.61 5.88 16.05
N THR A 15 -2.74 4.57 15.92
CA THR A 15 -4.02 3.88 16.18
C THR A 15 -4.42 3.95 17.64
N SER A 16 -3.51 4.25 18.59
CA SER A 16 -3.89 4.45 19.99
C SER A 16 -4.85 5.64 20.22
N GLU A 17 -4.97 6.54 19.25
CA GLU A 17 -5.95 7.65 19.26
C GLU A 17 -7.33 7.24 18.73
N GLY A 18 -7.46 6.04 18.17
CA GLY A 18 -8.68 5.49 17.59
C GLY A 18 -9.57 4.74 18.58
N ILE A 19 -10.59 4.09 18.04
CA ILE A 19 -11.44 3.13 18.74
C ILE A 19 -11.74 1.95 17.83
N HIS A 20 -12.03 0.79 18.43
CA HIS A 20 -12.46 -0.37 17.65
C HIS A 20 -13.94 -0.24 17.24
N VAL A 21 -14.23 -0.21 15.94
CA VAL A 21 -15.59 -0.10 15.37
C VAL A 21 -15.85 -1.19 14.34
N VAL A 22 -14.87 -1.52 13.52
CA VAL A 22 -14.99 -2.44 12.38
C VAL A 22 -13.98 -3.56 12.50
N THR A 23 -14.47 -4.80 12.43
CA THR A 23 -13.59 -5.98 12.36
C THR A 23 -13.11 -6.20 10.92
N PRO A 24 -11.79 -6.24 10.64
CA PRO A 24 -11.26 -6.50 9.30
C PRO A 24 -11.73 -7.85 8.73
N THR A 25 -12.00 -7.91 7.43
CA THR A 25 -12.45 -9.16 6.78
C THR A 25 -11.38 -10.25 6.72
N CYS A 26 -10.10 -9.86 6.79
CA CYS A 26 -8.96 -10.76 6.79
C CYS A 26 -8.45 -11.10 8.19
N ASN A 27 -9.00 -10.47 9.24
CA ASN A 27 -8.66 -10.76 10.63
C ASN A 27 -9.88 -10.56 11.54
N ALA A 28 -10.60 -11.64 11.81
CA ALA A 28 -11.87 -11.61 12.53
C ALA A 28 -11.74 -11.59 14.07
N GLN A 29 -10.52 -11.65 14.61
CA GLN A 29 -10.29 -11.84 16.05
C GLN A 29 -9.70 -10.61 16.74
N THR A 30 -9.36 -9.57 15.97
CA THR A 30 -8.88 -8.33 16.53
C THR A 30 -10.00 -7.54 17.22
N ALA A 31 -9.59 -6.77 18.22
CA ALA A 31 -10.37 -5.69 18.82
C ALA A 31 -9.49 -4.45 18.98
N SER A 32 -8.47 -4.33 18.12
CA SER A 32 -7.54 -3.22 18.16
C SER A 32 -8.23 -1.93 17.69
N PRO A 33 -7.84 -0.76 18.20
CA PRO A 33 -8.29 0.51 17.66
C PRO A 33 -7.89 0.69 16.19
N GLU A 34 -8.77 1.28 15.37
CA GLU A 34 -8.46 1.63 14.00
C GLU A 34 -8.50 3.13 13.69
N LEU A 35 -7.84 3.52 12.60
CA LEU A 35 -7.98 4.83 11.96
C LEU A 35 -8.40 4.68 10.50
N PHE A 36 -9.19 5.64 10.02
CA PHE A 36 -9.66 5.70 8.64
C PHE A 36 -9.06 6.87 7.89
N TYR A 37 -8.63 6.60 6.66
CA TYR A 37 -8.22 7.59 5.66
C TYR A 37 -9.11 7.46 4.44
N VAL A 38 -9.27 8.54 3.67
CA VAL A 38 -10.19 8.56 2.53
C VAL A 38 -9.50 9.05 1.27
N PHE A 39 -9.86 8.45 0.14
CA PHE A 39 -9.55 8.99 -1.18
C PHE A 39 -10.72 8.78 -2.15
N THR A 40 -10.77 9.62 -3.18
CA THR A 40 -11.81 9.56 -4.21
C THR A 40 -11.16 9.29 -5.56
N VAL A 41 -11.71 8.31 -6.29
CA VAL A 41 -11.41 8.10 -7.71
C VAL A 41 -12.44 8.89 -8.52
N PRO A 42 -12.04 9.89 -9.32
CA PRO A 42 -12.97 10.70 -10.10
C PRO A 42 -13.78 9.89 -11.11
N ARG A 43 -14.96 10.41 -11.48
CA ARG A 43 -15.82 9.79 -12.48
C ARG A 43 -15.08 9.50 -13.79
N GLY A 44 -15.22 8.30 -14.33
CA GLY A 44 -14.59 7.83 -15.56
C GLY A 44 -13.09 7.54 -15.44
N LYS A 45 -12.54 7.48 -14.21
CA LYS A 45 -11.14 7.13 -13.94
C LYS A 45 -11.04 5.78 -13.24
N SER A 46 -9.86 5.20 -13.33
CA SER A 46 -9.42 4.08 -12.50
C SER A 46 -8.04 4.38 -11.96
N TYR A 47 -7.76 4.03 -10.70
CA TYR A 47 -6.45 4.15 -10.08
C TYR A 47 -5.98 2.76 -9.65
N GLY A 48 -4.79 2.37 -10.08
CA GLY A 48 -4.06 1.34 -9.37
C GLY A 48 -3.47 1.91 -8.08
N TYR A 49 -3.38 1.07 -7.05
CA TYR A 49 -2.89 1.45 -5.74
C TYR A 49 -1.89 0.43 -5.20
N ASP A 50 -0.93 0.92 -4.42
CA ASP A 50 -0.05 0.17 -3.53
C ASP A 50 -0.04 0.88 -2.18
N ILE A 51 -0.68 0.27 -1.18
CA ILE A 51 -0.86 0.82 0.15
C ILE A 51 -0.13 -0.09 1.12
N ARG A 52 0.75 0.49 1.94
CA ARG A 52 1.60 -0.21 2.91
C ARG A 52 1.52 0.47 4.26
N THR A 53 1.56 -0.33 5.31
CA THR A 53 1.67 0.11 6.70
C THR A 53 2.88 -0.54 7.36
N THR A 54 3.55 0.16 8.26
CA THR A 54 4.74 -0.33 8.97
C THR A 54 4.67 0.00 10.46
N ASP A 55 5.72 -0.37 11.18
CA ASP A 55 6.05 -0.01 12.57
C ASP A 55 5.39 -0.87 13.66
N TYR A 56 4.35 -1.63 13.35
CA TYR A 56 3.83 -2.71 14.19
C TYR A 56 3.10 -3.79 13.35
N ASP A 57 2.55 -4.80 14.01
CA ASP A 57 1.71 -5.86 13.43
C ASP A 57 0.34 -5.31 12.99
N THR A 58 0.33 -4.69 11.80
CA THR A 58 -0.80 -3.93 11.27
C THR A 58 -1.80 -4.84 10.56
N VAL A 59 -3.03 -4.35 10.39
CA VAL A 59 -3.98 -4.87 9.39
C VAL A 59 -4.47 -3.69 8.55
N VAL A 60 -4.43 -3.81 7.23
CA VAL A 60 -4.96 -2.80 6.32
C VAL A 60 -6.15 -3.34 5.54
N MET A 61 -7.26 -2.59 5.52
CA MET A 61 -8.45 -2.92 4.73
C MET A 61 -8.88 -1.71 3.89
N LEU A 62 -9.20 -1.96 2.63
CA LEU A 62 -9.79 -0.99 1.72
C LEU A 62 -11.29 -1.26 1.60
N MET A 63 -12.12 -0.24 1.81
CA MET A 63 -13.58 -0.31 1.65
C MET A 63 -14.07 0.72 0.63
N LYS A 64 -15.24 0.46 0.04
CA LYS A 64 -15.89 1.38 -0.92
C LYS A 64 -17.20 1.94 -0.37
N GLY A 65 -17.39 3.25 -0.46
CA GLY A 65 -18.65 3.94 -0.17
C GLY A 65 -18.95 4.18 1.31
N ASP A 66 -18.80 3.16 2.16
CA ASP A 66 -18.98 3.24 3.62
C ASP A 66 -17.78 2.62 4.34
N CYS A 67 -17.34 3.25 5.42
CA CYS A 67 -16.24 2.78 6.26
C CYS A 67 -16.70 2.02 7.50
N LEU A 68 -18.00 1.93 7.79
CA LEU A 68 -18.54 1.32 9.01
C LEU A 68 -19.16 -0.07 8.78
N ASP A 69 -19.14 -0.57 7.55
CA ASP A 69 -19.66 -1.88 7.18
C ASP A 69 -18.60 -2.67 6.42
N ALA A 70 -17.99 -3.64 7.11
CA ALA A 70 -16.93 -4.51 6.59
C ALA A 70 -17.37 -5.31 5.34
N SER A 71 -18.67 -5.46 5.07
CA SER A 71 -19.15 -6.10 3.84
C SER A 71 -18.81 -5.29 2.58
N ASN A 72 -18.44 -4.02 2.72
CA ASN A 72 -17.92 -3.17 1.64
C ASN A 72 -16.42 -3.34 1.40
N SER A 73 -15.79 -4.35 2.01
CA SER A 73 -14.38 -4.70 1.78
C SER A 73 -14.09 -4.97 0.31
N VAL A 74 -13.06 -4.29 -0.19
CA VAL A 74 -12.51 -4.41 -1.54
C VAL A 74 -11.24 -5.26 -1.50
N ASN A 75 -10.39 -5.02 -0.50
CA ASN A 75 -9.15 -5.74 -0.29
C ASN A 75 -8.76 -5.63 1.19
N CYS A 76 -8.09 -6.64 1.74
CA CYS A 76 -7.67 -6.70 3.13
C CYS A 76 -6.41 -7.55 3.25
N ASN A 77 -5.46 -7.13 4.09
CA ASN A 77 -4.25 -7.89 4.36
C ASN A 77 -3.71 -7.57 5.76
N ASP A 78 -3.19 -8.57 6.46
CA ASP A 78 -2.47 -8.46 7.73
C ASP A 78 -0.95 -8.36 7.50
N ASP A 79 -0.33 -9.34 6.85
CA ASP A 79 1.13 -9.38 6.65
C ASP A 79 1.52 -9.26 5.19
N GLY A 80 2.47 -8.36 4.86
CA GLY A 80 2.95 -8.15 3.50
C GLY A 80 4.47 -8.22 3.41
N THR A 81 5.03 -8.74 2.32
CA THR A 81 6.46 -8.62 1.98
C THR A 81 6.63 -8.23 0.51
N PRO A 82 7.03 -6.97 0.20
CA PRO A 82 7.19 -5.84 1.14
C PRO A 82 5.84 -5.43 1.80
N PRO A 83 5.84 -4.68 2.91
CA PRO A 83 6.99 -4.04 3.57
C PRO A 83 7.83 -4.97 4.47
N GLY A 84 7.30 -6.09 4.94
CA GLY A 84 7.96 -6.96 5.94
C GLY A 84 7.71 -6.48 7.37
N ASP A 85 8.35 -7.14 8.34
CA ASP A 85 8.29 -6.79 9.77
C ASP A 85 6.85 -6.66 10.33
N LEU A 86 5.95 -7.55 9.87
CA LEU A 86 4.51 -7.59 10.22
C LEU A 86 3.70 -6.36 9.73
N GLY A 87 4.28 -5.56 8.84
CA GLY A 87 3.57 -4.50 8.14
C GLY A 87 2.67 -5.07 7.03
N SER A 88 1.48 -4.50 6.90
CA SER A 88 0.50 -4.92 5.88
C SER A 88 0.75 -4.27 4.53
N ARG A 89 0.25 -4.93 3.49
CA ARG A 89 0.18 -4.34 2.15
C ARG A 89 -1.04 -4.82 1.38
N ILE A 90 -1.67 -3.88 0.69
CA ILE A 90 -2.70 -4.18 -0.32
C ILE A 90 -2.36 -3.49 -1.64
N GLN A 91 -2.64 -4.19 -2.73
CA GLN A 91 -2.50 -3.67 -4.08
C GLN A 91 -3.71 -4.05 -4.94
N GLY A 92 -3.98 -3.24 -5.95
CA GLY A 92 -5.04 -3.55 -6.91
C GLY A 92 -5.35 -2.36 -7.79
N VAL A 93 -6.50 -2.41 -8.46
CA VAL A 93 -7.06 -1.33 -9.26
C VAL A 93 -8.49 -1.07 -8.83
N VAL A 94 -8.82 0.19 -8.61
CA VAL A 94 -10.17 0.67 -8.30
C VAL A 94 -10.68 1.60 -9.38
N THR A 95 -12.00 1.61 -9.59
CA THR A 95 -12.69 2.54 -10.49
C THR A 95 -13.31 3.69 -9.70
N GLU A 96 -14.02 4.59 -10.38
CA GLU A 96 -14.72 5.73 -9.76
C GLU A 96 -15.47 5.38 -8.44
N GLY A 97 -15.37 6.28 -7.47
CA GLY A 97 -16.03 6.16 -6.17
C GLY A 97 -15.16 6.66 -5.01
N ASP A 98 -15.76 6.71 -3.83
CA ASP A 98 -15.09 7.03 -2.57
C ASP A 98 -14.63 5.75 -1.89
N TYR A 99 -13.40 5.78 -1.40
CA TYR A 99 -12.73 4.64 -0.80
C TYR A 99 -12.12 5.02 0.54
N TYR A 100 -12.15 4.07 1.47
CA TYR A 100 -11.65 4.23 2.82
C TYR A 100 -10.55 3.21 3.09
N ILE A 101 -9.40 3.68 3.55
CA ILE A 101 -8.28 2.86 4.01
C ILE A 101 -8.40 2.80 5.52
N MET A 102 -8.66 1.62 6.04
CA MET A 102 -8.64 1.31 7.46
C MET A 102 -7.25 0.78 7.83
N VAL A 103 -6.63 1.38 8.83
CA VAL A 103 -5.42 0.85 9.47
C VAL A 103 -5.80 0.42 10.88
N ASP A 104 -5.61 -0.87 11.15
CA ASP A 104 -5.95 -1.57 12.39
C ASP A 104 -4.72 -2.39 12.83
N GLY A 105 -4.86 -3.28 13.80
CA GLY A 105 -3.82 -4.22 14.23
C GLY A 105 -4.29 -5.66 14.31
N TYR A 106 -3.32 -6.57 14.31
CA TYR A 106 -3.59 -8.00 14.26
C TYR A 106 -4.32 -8.53 15.50
N SER A 107 -3.95 -8.04 16.69
CA SER A 107 -4.62 -8.35 17.95
C SER A 107 -4.93 -7.09 18.75
N SER A 108 -5.68 -7.24 19.83
CA SER A 108 -5.98 -6.15 20.76
C SER A 108 -4.74 -5.55 21.47
N ALA A 109 -3.57 -6.16 21.33
CA ALA A 109 -2.30 -5.63 21.84
C ALA A 109 -1.49 -4.87 20.77
N ASP A 110 -1.89 -4.94 19.50
CA ASP A 110 -1.14 -4.40 18.37
C ASP A 110 -1.76 -3.08 17.94
N PHE A 111 -1.29 -1.99 18.53
CA PHE A 111 -1.68 -0.63 18.19
C PHE A 111 -0.57 0.34 18.56
N GLY A 112 -0.62 1.54 17.99
CA GLY A 112 0.35 2.60 18.26
C GLY A 112 0.71 3.38 17.01
N PRO A 113 1.87 4.08 17.02
CA PRO A 113 2.32 4.86 15.89
C PRO A 113 2.62 3.97 14.68
N PHE A 114 2.23 4.42 13.49
CA PHE A 114 2.50 3.77 12.21
C PHE A 114 2.80 4.77 11.11
N THR A 115 3.47 4.28 10.08
CA THR A 115 3.62 4.96 8.80
C THR A 115 2.70 4.30 7.77
N LEU A 116 1.79 5.07 7.18
CA LEU A 116 0.99 4.70 6.03
C LEU A 116 1.61 5.31 4.76
N ARG A 117 1.99 4.46 3.81
CA ARG A 117 2.44 4.87 2.49
C ARG A 117 1.44 4.39 1.44
N ALA A 118 0.84 5.33 0.70
CA ALA A 118 -0.09 5.04 -0.37
C ALA A 118 0.42 5.62 -1.70
N VAL A 119 0.63 4.76 -2.68
CA VAL A 119 0.96 5.14 -4.06
C VAL A 119 -0.25 4.89 -4.95
N PHE A 120 -0.61 5.89 -5.75
CA PHE A 120 -1.70 5.81 -6.71
C PHE A 120 -1.19 6.11 -8.13
N VAL A 121 -1.65 5.33 -9.09
CA VAL A 121 -1.27 5.47 -10.50
C VAL A 121 -2.50 5.34 -11.39
N ASN A 122 -2.64 6.23 -12.37
CA ASN A 122 -3.83 6.24 -13.23
C ASN A 122 -3.90 5.00 -14.14
N GLY A 123 -4.84 4.11 -13.84
CA GLY A 123 -5.19 2.94 -14.65
C GLY A 123 -4.20 1.78 -14.63
N CYS A 124 -3.22 1.77 -13.72
CA CYS A 124 -2.15 0.77 -13.70
C CYS A 124 -1.64 0.55 -12.27
N THR A 125 -1.16 -0.65 -11.94
CA THR A 125 -0.54 -0.96 -10.64
C THR A 125 0.94 -1.27 -10.84
N PRO A 126 1.87 -0.45 -10.29
CA PRO A 126 3.31 -0.66 -10.44
C PRO A 126 3.75 -2.07 -10.00
N GLN A 127 4.60 -2.71 -10.80
CA GLN A 127 5.10 -4.07 -10.57
C GLN A 127 6.57 -4.04 -10.16
N CYS A 128 6.82 -3.68 -8.90
CA CYS A 128 8.18 -3.51 -8.39
C CYS A 128 8.66 -4.57 -7.41
N ASP A 129 7.84 -5.57 -7.14
CA ASP A 129 8.22 -6.64 -6.23
C ASP A 129 9.36 -7.47 -6.83
N GLY A 130 10.48 -7.49 -6.11
CA GLY A 130 11.70 -8.16 -6.56
C GLY A 130 12.54 -7.39 -7.60
N ASN A 131 12.10 -6.20 -8.02
CA ASN A 131 12.82 -5.34 -8.95
C ASN A 131 13.53 -4.20 -8.18
N PHE A 132 14.82 -4.01 -8.43
CA PHE A 132 15.64 -2.96 -7.79
C PHE A 132 15.86 -1.75 -8.70
N CYS A 133 15.66 -1.94 -10.00
CA CYS A 133 15.76 -0.91 -11.02
C CYS A 133 14.85 -1.28 -12.21
N GLY A 134 14.69 -0.37 -13.16
CA GLY A 134 13.90 -0.60 -14.37
C GLY A 134 12.46 -0.08 -14.28
N ASP A 135 11.73 -0.24 -15.39
CA ASP A 135 10.34 0.23 -15.54
C ASP A 135 9.38 -0.58 -14.66
N ASP A 136 8.35 0.07 -14.12
CA ASP A 136 7.36 -0.55 -13.24
C ASP A 136 6.12 -1.09 -13.96
N GLY A 137 6.10 -1.05 -15.30
CA GLY A 137 4.97 -1.42 -16.16
C GLY A 137 3.89 -0.34 -16.27
N CYS A 138 4.04 0.77 -15.55
CA CYS A 138 3.05 1.85 -15.43
C CYS A 138 3.62 3.22 -15.80
N GLY A 139 4.77 3.26 -16.45
CA GLY A 139 5.45 4.51 -16.85
C GLY A 139 6.26 5.15 -15.73
N GLY A 140 6.41 4.48 -14.58
CA GLY A 140 7.35 4.82 -13.52
C GLY A 140 8.55 3.87 -13.51
N MET A 141 9.32 3.91 -12.43
CA MET A 141 10.48 3.04 -12.24
C MET A 141 10.47 2.42 -10.85
N CYS A 142 10.91 1.16 -10.75
CA CYS A 142 11.03 0.43 -9.49
C CYS A 142 12.23 0.84 -8.63
N GLY A 143 13.14 1.60 -9.23
CA GLY A 143 14.32 2.15 -8.58
C GLY A 143 15.36 2.58 -9.61
N THR A 144 16.50 3.03 -9.12
CA THR A 144 17.68 3.38 -9.92
C THR A 144 18.91 2.79 -9.26
N CYS A 145 19.84 2.28 -10.07
CA CYS A 145 21.11 1.77 -9.54
C CYS A 145 22.02 2.91 -9.10
N GLU A 146 22.94 2.62 -8.17
CA GLU A 146 23.90 3.61 -7.68
C GLU A 146 24.96 3.93 -8.75
N GLY A 147 25.76 4.97 -8.49
CA GLY A 147 26.79 5.41 -9.43
C GLY A 147 27.83 4.32 -9.69
N GLY A 148 28.05 4.00 -10.97
CA GLY A 148 28.96 2.93 -11.39
C GLY A 148 28.28 1.55 -11.48
N GLU A 149 26.96 1.50 -11.40
CA GLU A 149 26.16 0.31 -11.68
C GLU A 149 25.25 0.52 -12.90
N MET A 150 24.93 -0.58 -13.58
CA MET A 150 23.93 -0.63 -14.62
C MET A 150 22.73 -1.48 -14.20
N CYS A 151 21.54 -1.10 -14.68
CA CYS A 151 20.36 -1.93 -14.54
C CYS A 151 20.38 -3.03 -15.62
N ALA A 152 20.51 -4.28 -15.19
CA ALA A 152 20.47 -5.41 -16.10
C ALA A 152 19.02 -5.82 -16.44
N THR A 153 18.88 -6.73 -17.40
CA THR A 153 17.58 -7.19 -17.92
C THR A 153 16.75 -7.99 -16.91
N ASP A 154 17.35 -8.44 -15.81
CA ASP A 154 16.68 -9.07 -14.67
C ASP A 154 16.26 -8.06 -13.60
N ASN A 155 16.27 -6.76 -13.91
CA ASN A 155 15.90 -5.64 -13.03
C ASN A 155 16.73 -5.56 -11.74
N ARG A 156 18.00 -6.01 -11.82
CA ARG A 156 19.00 -5.90 -10.75
C ARG A 156 20.14 -4.97 -11.14
N CYS A 157 20.75 -4.40 -10.11
CA CYS A 157 21.91 -3.54 -10.24
C CYS A 157 23.20 -4.36 -10.19
N TYR A 158 24.08 -4.12 -11.16
CA TYR A 158 25.40 -4.74 -11.24
C TYR A 158 26.47 -3.68 -11.54
N PRO A 159 27.71 -3.84 -11.05
CA PRO A 159 28.80 -2.94 -11.40
C PRO A 159 29.00 -2.79 -12.92
N ASP A 160 29.28 -1.57 -13.37
CA ASP A 160 29.59 -1.20 -14.75
C ASP A 160 30.96 -0.47 -14.81
N PRO A 161 31.99 -1.07 -15.45
CA PRO A 161 31.96 -2.35 -16.15
C PRO A 161 31.90 -3.53 -15.18
N CYS A 162 31.21 -4.60 -15.58
CA CYS A 162 31.15 -5.83 -14.82
C CYS A 162 32.56 -6.46 -14.75
N THR A 163 33.23 -6.34 -13.60
CA THR A 163 34.57 -6.91 -13.36
C THR A 163 34.43 -8.25 -12.63
N PRO A 164 35.04 -9.35 -13.14
CA PRO A 164 35.04 -10.66 -12.48
C PRO A 164 35.68 -10.68 -11.09
#